data_AF-A0A7W4F015-F1
#
_entry.id   AF-A0A7W4F015-F1
#
_cell.length_a   1.000
_cell.length_b   1.000
_cell.length_c   1.000
_cell.angle_alpha   90.00
_cell.angle_beta   90.00
_cell.angle_gamma   90.00
#
_symmetry.space_group_name_H-M   'P 1'
#
loop_
_entity.id
_entity.type
_entity.pdbx_description
1 polymer ?
#
loop_
_entity_poly.entity_id
_entity_poly.type
_entity_poly.pdbx_seq_one_letter_code
_entity_poly.pdbx_strand_id
1 'polypeptide(L)'
;MKLTGIQNNELINNLSDAKIHSIYFNFDVDNPTQPQDLVISVSKLNTDLERYQFVFHNTSSFNIKIQAGEQSINPLCYSGDSLYIQSIWCKEKTEKHQHWEIILIDNGGNINIFAEKLFIQELD
;
A
#
# COMPACT_ATOMS: atom_id res chain seq x y z
N MET A 1 1.06 -19.80 -8.65
CA MET A 1 1.50 -18.63 -7.86
C MET A 1 1.12 -18.86 -6.41
N LYS A 2 2.08 -18.88 -5.47
CA LYS A 2 1.79 -19.14 -4.05
C LYS A 2 1.74 -17.79 -3.33
N LEU A 3 0.52 -17.31 -3.05
CA LEU A 3 0.29 -16.22 -2.11
C LEU A 3 0.60 -16.75 -0.71
N THR A 4 1.77 -16.45 -0.17
CA THR A 4 2.08 -16.78 1.22
C THR A 4 1.33 -15.82 2.12
N GLY A 5 0.28 -16.32 2.79
CA GLY A 5 -0.52 -15.55 3.77
C GLY A 5 0.21 -15.23 5.07
N ILE A 6 1.54 -15.16 5.06
CA ILE A 6 2.34 -14.84 6.24
C ILE A 6 2.39 -13.31 6.31
N GLN A 7 1.57 -12.73 7.17
CA GLN A 7 1.81 -11.39 7.68
C GLN A 7 3.05 -11.46 8.57
N ASN A 8 4.22 -11.47 7.93
CA ASN A 8 5.47 -11.29 8.65
C ASN A 8 5.49 -9.82 9.09
N ASN A 9 5.05 -9.56 10.32
CA ASN A 9 5.20 -8.23 10.93
C ASN A 9 6.67 -7.77 10.83
N GLU A 10 7.63 -8.69 10.88
CA GLU A 10 9.05 -8.42 10.60
C GLU A 10 9.28 -7.88 9.18
N LEU A 11 8.67 -8.47 8.15
CA LEU A 11 8.80 -8.00 6.77
C LEU A 11 8.18 -6.61 6.60
N ILE A 12 6.98 -6.40 7.15
CA ILE A 12 6.30 -5.09 7.13
C ILE A 12 7.16 -4.02 7.80
N ASN A 13 7.72 -4.35 8.96
CA ASN A 13 8.59 -3.44 9.71
C ASN A 13 9.92 -3.17 8.97
N ASN A 14 10.42 -4.14 8.20
CA ASN A 14 11.65 -4.01 7.41
C ASN A 14 11.50 -3.18 6.14
N LEU A 15 10.27 -2.74 5.82
CA LEU A 15 9.94 -1.89 4.67
C LEU A 15 9.77 -0.42 5.05
N SER A 16 10.23 -0.01 6.24
CA SER A 16 10.57 1.39 6.47
C SER A 16 11.60 1.85 5.42
N ASP A 17 11.44 3.08 4.94
CA ASP A 17 12.22 3.70 3.88
C ASP A 17 12.02 3.07 2.49
N ALA A 18 11.01 2.20 2.30
CA ALA A 18 10.69 1.69 0.98
C ALA A 18 10.06 2.79 0.11
N LYS A 19 10.51 2.89 -1.14
CA LYS A 19 9.93 3.73 -2.19
C LYS A 19 8.70 3.07 -2.77
N ILE A 20 7.59 3.81 -2.84
CA ILE A 20 6.40 3.41 -3.59
C ILE A 20 6.61 3.78 -5.06
N HIS A 21 6.55 2.78 -5.94
CA HIS A 21 6.66 2.96 -7.39
C HIS A 21 5.31 3.15 -8.05
N SER A 22 4.31 2.40 -7.60
CA SER A 22 2.99 2.42 -8.19
C SER A 22 1.92 2.02 -7.18
N ILE A 23 0.74 2.57 -7.39
CA ILE A 23 -0.49 2.19 -6.73
C ILE A 23 -1.47 1.87 -7.86
N TYR A 24 -1.97 0.63 -7.88
CA TYR A 24 -2.90 0.14 -8.88
C TYR A 24 -4.14 -0.42 -8.20
N PHE A 25 -5.33 -0.03 -8.65
CA PHE A 25 -6.58 -0.55 -8.14
C PHE A 25 -7.33 -1.24 -9.27
N ASN A 26 -7.58 -2.54 -9.12
CA ASN A 26 -8.37 -3.30 -10.07
C ASN A 26 -9.86 -3.13 -9.74
N PHE A 27 -10.51 -2.19 -10.42
CA PHE A 27 -11.94 -1.96 -10.30
C PHE A 27 -12.66 -2.43 -11.56
N ASP A 28 -13.41 -3.52 -11.43
CA ASP A 28 -14.28 -4.05 -12.48
C ASP A 28 -15.75 -3.86 -12.08
N VAL A 29 -16.37 -2.81 -12.63
CA VAL A 29 -17.79 -2.48 -12.40
C VAL A 29 -18.70 -3.54 -12.99
N ASP A 30 -18.29 -4.16 -14.09
CA ASP A 30 -19.09 -5.13 -14.84
C ASP A 30 -18.99 -6.52 -14.21
N ASN A 31 -17.97 -6.76 -13.39
CA ASN A 31 -17.79 -8.00 -12.64
C ASN A 31 -17.50 -7.76 -11.14
N PRO A 32 -18.50 -7.30 -10.35
CA PRO A 32 -18.34 -7.03 -8.92
C PRO A 32 -18.08 -8.30 -8.10
N THR A 33 -18.18 -9.49 -8.71
CA THR A 33 -17.86 -10.77 -8.06
C THR A 33 -16.37 -11.10 -8.10
N GLN A 34 -15.58 -10.43 -8.95
CA GLN A 34 -14.13 -10.55 -8.90
C GLN A 34 -13.56 -9.75 -7.72
N PRO A 35 -12.45 -10.22 -7.11
CA PRO A 35 -11.77 -9.47 -6.08
C PRO A 35 -11.33 -8.08 -6.56
N GLN A 36 -11.68 -7.05 -5.79
CA GLN A 36 -11.27 -5.68 -6.07
C GLN A 36 -9.97 -5.38 -5.31
N ASP A 37 -8.84 -5.69 -5.94
CA ASP A 37 -7.55 -5.63 -5.26
C ASP A 37 -6.87 -4.27 -5.44
N LEU A 38 -6.32 -3.74 -4.35
CA LEU A 38 -5.39 -2.61 -4.38
C LEU A 38 -3.96 -3.15 -4.25
N VAL A 39 -3.13 -2.86 -5.23
CA VAL A 39 -1.73 -3.29 -5.31
C VAL A 39 -0.81 -2.09 -5.17
N ILE A 40 0.08 -2.13 -4.18
CA ILE A 40 1.13 -1.12 -4.00
C ILE A 40 2.48 -1.78 -4.24
N SER A 41 3.21 -1.35 -5.27
CA SER A 41 4.55 -1.86 -5.57
C SER A 41 5.60 -0.98 -4.92
N VAL A 42 6.53 -1.59 -4.19
CA VAL A 42 7.56 -0.89 -3.43
C VAL A 42 8.96 -1.50 -3.65
N SER A 43 10.02 -0.70 -3.50
CA SER A 43 11.39 -1.21 -3.35
C SER A 43 12.10 -0.57 -2.17
N LYS A 44 13.05 -1.30 -1.58
CA LYS A 44 13.86 -0.77 -0.50
C LYS A 44 14.90 0.23 -1.03
N LEU A 45 15.05 1.39 -0.39
CA LEU A 45 15.99 2.44 -0.82
C LEU A 45 17.45 1.96 -0.89
N ASN A 46 17.88 1.12 0.06
CA ASN A 46 19.28 0.71 0.18
C ASN A 46 19.70 -0.37 -0.82
N THR A 47 18.74 -0.95 -1.56
CA THR A 47 18.95 -1.98 -2.58
C THR A 47 17.71 -2.00 -3.49
N ASP A 48 17.76 -1.32 -4.65
CA ASP A 48 16.71 -1.38 -5.69
C ASP A 48 16.39 -2.80 -6.22
N LEU A 49 17.15 -3.80 -5.73
CA LEU A 49 17.02 -5.23 -5.97
C LEU A 49 15.91 -5.90 -5.14
N GLU A 50 15.52 -5.35 -3.98
CA GLU A 50 14.46 -5.94 -3.16
C GLU A 50 13.12 -5.24 -3.45
N ARG A 51 12.29 -5.90 -4.25
CA ARG A 51 10.98 -5.40 -4.68
C ARG A 51 9.86 -6.21 -4.06
N TYR A 52 8.82 -5.51 -3.62
CA TYR A 52 7.66 -6.14 -3.00
C TYR A 52 6.36 -5.57 -3.56
N GLN A 53 5.30 -6.36 -3.47
CA GLN A 53 3.92 -5.92 -3.67
C GLN A 53 3.11 -6.15 -2.40
N PHE A 54 2.42 -5.09 -1.98
CA PHE A 54 1.32 -5.18 -1.04
C PHE A 54 0.03 -5.35 -1.83
N VAL A 55 -0.60 -6.52 -1.71
CA VAL A 55 -1.87 -6.83 -2.34
C VAL A 55 -2.95 -6.81 -1.27
N PHE A 56 -3.68 -5.70 -1.20
CA PHE A 56 -4.85 -5.55 -0.35
C PHE A 56 -6.06 -6.15 -1.07
N HIS A 57 -6.38 -7.37 -0.69
CA HIS A 57 -7.40 -8.18 -1.33
C HIS A 57 -8.81 -7.73 -0.94
N ASN A 58 -9.68 -7.64 -1.95
CA ASN A 58 -11.05 -7.18 -1.80
C ASN A 58 -11.15 -5.88 -0.98
N THR A 59 -10.48 -4.84 -1.48
CA THR A 59 -10.42 -3.50 -0.91
C THR A 59 -11.79 -2.84 -1.05
N SER A 60 -12.44 -2.56 0.08
CA SER A 60 -13.73 -1.87 0.12
C SER A 60 -13.59 -0.36 -0.08
N SER A 61 -12.47 0.22 0.41
CA SER A 61 -12.15 1.63 0.20
C SER A 61 -10.68 1.90 0.49
N PHE A 62 -10.15 2.95 -0.14
CA PHE A 62 -8.85 3.50 0.21
C PHE A 62 -8.86 5.01 0.03
N ASN A 63 -8.01 5.70 0.79
CA ASN A 63 -7.83 7.15 0.71
C ASN A 63 -6.35 7.48 0.79
N ILE A 64 -5.87 8.27 -0.16
CA ILE A 64 -4.51 8.77 -0.21
C ILE A 64 -4.55 10.26 0.13
N LYS A 65 -3.85 10.66 1.18
CA LYS A 65 -3.60 12.06 1.52
C LYS A 65 -2.14 12.35 1.27
N ILE A 66 -1.86 13.27 0.34
CA ILE A 66 -0.50 13.75 0.07
C ILE A 66 -0.42 15.21 0.51
N GLN A 67 0.55 15.52 1.37
CA GLN A 67 0.89 16.90 1.72
C GLN A 67 1.99 17.37 0.77
N ALA A 68 1.69 18.36 -0.08
CA ALA A 68 2.68 19.00 -0.94
C ALA A 68 2.64 20.51 -0.68
N GLY A 69 3.45 20.97 0.28
CA GLY A 69 3.39 22.35 0.77
C GLY A 69 2.06 22.68 1.47
N GLU A 70 1.69 23.96 1.52
CA GLU A 70 0.47 24.45 2.21
C GLU A 70 -0.86 24.06 1.54
N GLN A 71 -0.84 23.24 0.47
CA GLN A 71 -2.05 22.87 -0.26
C GLN A 71 -2.17 21.35 -0.39
N SER A 72 -3.32 20.81 0.03
CA SER A 72 -3.69 19.42 -0.22
C SER A 72 -3.99 19.24 -1.71
N ILE A 73 -3.22 18.41 -2.41
CA ILE A 73 -3.51 18.00 -3.78
C ILE A 73 -4.27 16.67 -3.76
N ASN A 74 -5.43 16.64 -4.43
CA ASN A 74 -6.09 15.40 -4.84
C ASN A 74 -5.39 14.91 -6.12
N PRO A 75 -4.58 13.84 -6.09
CA PRO A 75 -3.74 13.55 -7.22
C PRO A 75 -4.46 12.62 -8.19
N LEU A 76 -4.88 13.18 -9.33
CA LEU A 76 -5.07 12.40 -10.57
C LEU A 76 -3.72 12.03 -11.21
N CYS A 77 -2.64 12.79 -10.89
CA CYS A 77 -1.27 12.47 -11.28
C CYS A 77 -0.30 13.29 -10.39
N TYR A 78 0.27 12.68 -9.34
CA TYR A 78 1.34 13.29 -8.53
C TYR A 78 2.69 12.81 -9.06
N SER A 79 3.53 13.74 -9.50
CA SER A 79 4.93 13.53 -9.86
C SER A 79 5.84 14.28 -8.89
N GLY A 80 5.66 14.07 -7.59
CA GLY A 80 6.70 14.44 -6.62
C GLY A 80 7.79 13.37 -6.60
N ASP A 81 9.02 13.79 -6.34
CA ASP A 81 10.24 13.04 -6.68
C ASP A 81 10.38 11.64 -6.08
N SER A 82 9.53 11.22 -5.12
CA SER A 82 9.13 9.82 -4.82
C SER A 82 8.30 9.80 -3.52
N LEU A 83 7.32 8.89 -3.41
CA LEU A 83 6.64 8.61 -2.13
C LEU A 83 7.42 7.54 -1.37
N TYR A 84 7.85 7.84 -0.14
CA TYR A 84 8.59 6.90 0.70
C TYR A 84 7.80 6.53 1.94
N ILE A 85 7.88 5.27 2.34
CA ILE A 85 7.19 4.71 3.49
C ILE A 85 8.00 5.00 4.76
N GLN A 86 7.39 5.69 5.71
CA GLN A 86 7.93 5.80 7.06
C GLN A 86 7.58 4.55 7.88
N SER A 87 6.31 4.15 7.84
CA SER A 87 5.81 3.00 8.60
C SER A 87 4.49 2.49 8.05
N ILE A 88 4.18 1.22 8.36
CA ILE A 88 2.94 0.55 7.95
C ILE A 88 2.31 -0.04 9.21
N TRP A 89 1.04 0.28 9.45
CA TRP A 89 0.32 -0.12 10.65
C TRP A 89 -0.98 -0.82 10.29
N CYS A 90 -1.25 -1.95 10.94
CA CYS A 90 -2.60 -2.51 10.98
C CYS A 90 -3.33 -1.90 12.18
N LYS A 91 -4.23 -0.96 11.94
CA LYS A 91 -4.99 -0.25 12.98
C LYS A 91 -6.10 -1.10 13.57
N GLU A 92 -6.77 -1.87 12.72
CA GLU A 92 -7.86 -2.76 13.10
C GLU A 92 -7.78 -4.04 12.29
N LYS A 93 -8.06 -5.17 12.94
CA LYS A 93 -8.11 -6.49 12.29
C LYS A 93 -9.21 -7.33 12.90
N THR A 94 -10.16 -7.70 12.06
CA THR A 94 -11.22 -8.67 12.34
C THR A 94 -11.09 -9.87 11.38
N GLU A 95 -11.94 -10.88 11.54
CA GLU A 95 -11.98 -12.02 10.61
C GLU A 95 -12.36 -11.63 9.19
N LYS A 96 -13.13 -10.54 9.03
CA LYS A 96 -13.70 -10.12 7.74
C LYS A 96 -13.05 -8.87 7.17
N HIS A 97 -12.27 -8.15 7.95
CA HIS A 97 -11.81 -6.82 7.57
C HIS A 97 -10.53 -6.39 8.27
N GLN A 98 -9.71 -5.61 7.58
CA GLN A 98 -8.47 -5.02 8.05
C GLN A 98 -8.38 -3.56 7.65
N HIS A 99 -8.07 -2.70 8.62
CA HIS A 99 -7.72 -1.30 8.38
C HIS A 99 -6.20 -1.15 8.47
N TRP A 100 -5.60 -0.75 7.36
CA TRP A 100 -4.18 -0.46 7.25
C TRP A 100 -3.93 1.04 7.06
N GLU A 101 -2.85 1.53 7.66
CA GLU A 101 -2.32 2.86 7.42
C GLU A 101 -0.85 2.76 7.01
N ILE A 102 -0.52 3.35 5.86
CA ILE A 102 0.86 3.58 5.44
C ILE A 102 1.15 5.07 5.67
N ILE A 103 2.11 5.36 6.54
CA ILE A 103 2.58 6.71 6.83
C ILE A 103 3.76 7.03 5.92
N LEU A 104 3.75 8.20 5.30
CA LEU A 104 4.80 8.66 4.40
C LEU A 104 5.84 9.53 5.13
N ILE A 105 7.10 9.46 4.71
CA ILE A 105 8.22 10.24 5.28
C ILE A 105 7.98 11.76 5.15
N ASP A 106 8.62 12.55 6.01
CA ASP A 106 8.65 14.02 5.98
C ASP A 106 7.28 14.69 6.05
N ASN A 107 6.34 14.10 6.81
CA ASN A 107 4.94 14.52 6.85
C ASN A 107 4.27 14.51 5.46
N GLY A 108 4.77 13.71 4.51
CA GLY A 108 4.24 13.60 3.15
C GLY A 108 2.79 13.10 3.07
N GLY A 109 2.24 12.63 4.19
CA GLY A 109 0.84 12.26 4.35
C GLY A 109 0.67 10.78 4.69
N ASN A 110 -0.48 10.21 4.33
CA ASN A 110 -0.79 8.82 4.63
C ASN A 110 -1.74 8.19 3.62
N ILE A 111 -1.68 6.86 3.54
CA ILE A 111 -2.60 6.03 2.78
C ILE A 111 -3.38 5.18 3.77
N ASN A 112 -4.70 5.35 3.81
CA ASN A 112 -5.60 4.51 4.60
C ASN A 112 -6.25 3.49 3.66
N ILE A 113 -6.20 2.21 4.02
CA ILE A 113 -6.77 1.12 3.24
C ILE A 113 -7.69 0.27 4.11
N PHE A 114 -8.89 0.00 3.60
CA PHE A 114 -9.88 -0.89 4.18
C PHE A 114 -10.05 -2.08 3.23
N ALA A 115 -9.59 -3.26 3.64
CA ALA A 115 -9.58 -4.46 2.81
C ALA A 115 -9.85 -5.72 3.63
N GLU A 116 -10.20 -6.83 3.00
CA GLU A 116 -10.37 -8.10 3.72
C GLU A 116 -9.05 -8.63 4.26
N LYS A 117 -7.99 -8.55 3.44
CA LYS A 117 -6.70 -9.14 3.77
C LYS A 117 -5.54 -8.48 3.03
N LEU A 118 -4.42 -8.31 3.72
CA LEU A 118 -3.13 -7.99 3.09
C LEU A 118 -2.35 -9.27 2.78
N PHE A 119 -1.89 -9.39 1.52
CA PHE A 119 -0.82 -10.29 1.10
C PHE A 119 0.43 -9.48 0.75
N ILE A 120 1.60 -10.04 1.06
CA ILE A 120 2.89 -9.45 0.69
C ILE A 120 3.62 -10.44 -0.20
N GLN A 121 4.06 -9.96 -1.36
CA GLN A 121 4.77 -10.75 -2.35
C GLN A 121 6.14 -10.11 -2.62
N GLU A 122 7.20 -10.90 -2.56
CA GLU A 122 8.52 -10.53 -3.09
C GLU A 122 8.53 -10.74 -4.61
N LEU A 123 9.17 -9.83 -5.34
CA LEU A 123 9.33 -9.88 -6.79
C LEU A 123 10.80 -10.16 -7.15
N ASP A 124 11.00 -11.11 -8.07
CA ASP A 124 12.31 -11.46 -8.63
C ASP A 124 12.85 -10.39 -9.60
#